data_AF-A0A7X3R925-F1
#
_entry.id   AF-A0A7X3R925-F1
#
_cell.length_a   1.000
_cell.length_b   1.000
_cell.length_c   1.000
_cell.angle_alpha   90.00
_cell.angle_beta   90.00
_cell.angle_gamma   90.00
#
_symmetry.space_group_name_H-M   'P 1'
#
loop_
_entity.id
_entity.type
_entity.pdbx_description
1 polymer ?
#
loop_
_entity_poly.entity_id
_entity_poly.type
_entity_poly.pdbx_seq_one_letter_code
_entity_poly.pdbx_strand_id
1 'polypeptide(L)' 'MFHHCLTWHGSPPNPSDQGRPAIAVHYMPGWTRYQPSRTHIMERRVYVEPGAYLTGHYFPTVWDHGPVEPPTHWTEEPA' A
#
# COMPACT_ATOMS: atom_id res chain seq x y z
N MET A 1 -2.14 14.87 4.38
CA MET A 1 -1.62 14.97 3.00
C MET A 1 -1.82 13.61 2.35
N PHE A 2 -2.39 13.57 1.15
CA PHE A 2 -2.40 12.38 0.31
C PHE A 2 -1.41 12.57 -0.83
N HIS A 3 -0.68 11.52 -1.18
CA HIS A 3 0.14 11.50 -2.38
C HIS A 3 0.04 10.12 -3.02
N HIS A 4 0.15 10.08 -4.34
CA HIS A 4 0.18 8.83 -5.08
C HIS A 4 1.53 8.13 -4.85
N CYS A 5 1.59 6.81 -4.93
CA CYS A 5 2.85 6.05 -4.71
C CYS A 5 3.96 6.41 -5.72
N LEU A 6 3.60 7.02 -6.85
CA LEU A 6 4.54 7.50 -7.87
C LEU A 6 4.85 9.01 -7.77
N THR A 7 4.26 9.73 -6.81
CA THR A 7 4.57 11.14 -6.60
C THR A 7 5.98 11.26 -6.03
N TRP A 8 6.85 12.02 -6.70
CA TRP A 8 8.16 12.39 -6.16
C TRP A 8 7.97 13.29 -4.94
N HIS A 9 8.53 12.90 -3.81
CA HIS A 9 8.38 13.66 -2.57
C HIS A 9 9.59 13.48 -1.65
N GLY A 10 9.76 14.43 -0.72
CA GLY A 10 10.80 14.42 0.29
C GLY A 10 10.44 15.33 1.45
N SER A 11 11.15 15.20 2.57
CA SER A 11 10.96 16.07 3.73
C SER A 11 12.18 16.97 3.91
N PRO A 12 12.00 18.30 4.00
CA PRO A 12 13.11 19.20 4.30
C PRO A 12 13.76 18.90 5.67
N PRO A 13 15.04 19.30 5.87
CA PRO A 13 15.68 19.27 7.18
C PRO A 13 14.83 19.94 8.26
N ASN A 14 14.92 19.46 9.49
CA ASN A 14 14.29 20.08 10.65
C ASN A 14 15.34 20.89 11.42
N PRO A 15 15.40 22.23 11.30
CA PRO A 15 16.40 23.05 11.97
C PRO A 15 16.05 23.36 13.43
N SER A 16 14.89 22.90 13.92
CA SER A 16 14.46 23.14 15.30
C SER A 16 14.96 22.07 16.25
N ASP A 17 15.07 22.42 17.53
CA ASP A 17 15.35 21.47 18.62
C ASP A 17 14.13 20.62 19.02
N GLN A 18 13.01 20.75 18.29
CA GLN A 18 11.77 20.02 18.56
C GLN A 18 11.61 18.86 17.58
N GLY A 19 11.18 17.71 18.08
CA GLY A 19 10.84 16.57 17.23
C GLY A 19 9.68 16.88 16.28
N ARG A 20 9.72 16.31 15.06
CA ARG A 20 8.63 16.40 14.06
C ARG A 20 8.00 15.02 13.85
N PRO A 21 7.20 14.51 14.81
CA PRO A 21 6.55 13.21 14.68
C PRO A 21 5.52 13.24 13.54
N ALA A 22 5.46 12.15 12.77
CA ALA A 22 4.48 11.97 11.71
C ALA A 22 4.06 10.50 11.62
N ILE A 23 2.84 10.26 11.14
CA ILE A 23 2.32 8.93 10.85
C ILE A 23 2.04 8.88 9.35
N ALA A 24 2.60 7.87 8.68
CA ALA A 24 2.34 7.57 7.28
C ALA A 24 1.51 6.29 7.18
N VAL A 25 0.42 6.34 6.41
CA VAL A 25 -0.47 5.20 6.15
C VAL A 25 -0.57 5.02 4.64
N HIS A 26 -0.25 3.81 4.17
CA HIS A 26 -0.38 3.45 2.76
C HIS A 26 -1.69 2.68 2.57
N TYR A 27 -2.57 3.23 1.74
CA TYR A 27 -3.77 2.54 1.27
C TYR A 27 -3.45 1.85 -0.05
N MET A 28 -3.83 0.59 -0.16
CA MET A 28 -3.66 -0.21 -1.37
C MET A 28 -5.04 -0.61 -1.89
N PRO A 29 -5.23 -0.77 -3.21
CA PRO A 29 -6.45 -1.32 -3.75
C PRO A 29 -6.75 -2.72 -3.17
N GLY A 30 -8.03 -3.05 -3.00
CA GLY A 30 -8.47 -4.34 -2.45
C GLY A 30 -8.02 -5.56 -3.27
N TRP A 31 -7.64 -5.35 -4.53
CA TRP A 31 -7.12 -6.37 -5.45
C TRP A 31 -5.58 -6.41 -5.52
N THR A 32 -4.88 -5.83 -4.55
CA THR A 32 -3.41 -5.88 -4.49
C THR A 32 -2.93 -7.29 -4.19
N ARG A 33 -2.00 -7.81 -5.00
CA ARG A 33 -1.46 -9.17 -4.84
C ARG A 33 -0.12 -9.18 -4.12
N TYR A 34 0.13 -10.25 -3.37
CA TYR A 34 1.44 -10.51 -2.80
C TYR A 34 2.41 -10.95 -3.91
N GLN A 35 3.43 -10.16 -4.18
CA GLN A 35 4.47 -10.47 -5.17
C GLN A 35 5.85 -10.36 -4.50
N PRO A 36 6.34 -11.44 -3.85
CA PRO A 36 7.67 -11.42 -3.24
C PRO A 36 8.74 -11.32 -4.33
N SER A 37 9.44 -10.20 -4.34
CA SER A 37 10.59 -9.99 -5.25
C SER A 37 11.90 -9.79 -4.48
N ARG A 38 11.82 -9.30 -3.23
CA ARG A 38 12.94 -9.03 -2.32
C ARG A 38 12.45 -9.18 -0.89
N THR A 39 13.38 -9.41 0.04
CA THR A 39 13.08 -9.46 1.47
C THR A 39 12.47 -8.14 1.95
N HIS A 40 11.29 -8.20 2.55
CA HIS A 40 10.60 -7.03 3.11
C HIS A 40 10.23 -7.26 4.57
N ILE A 41 10.37 -6.24 5.43
CA ILE A 41 10.16 -6.40 6.88
C ILE A 41 8.73 -6.83 7.26
N MET A 42 7.75 -6.54 6.39
CA MET A 42 6.35 -6.95 6.58
C MET A 42 6.05 -8.38 6.12
N GLU A 43 6.98 -9.05 5.44
CA GLU A 43 6.78 -10.41 4.90
C GLU A 43 6.37 -11.42 5.98
N ARG A 44 6.93 -11.31 7.20
CA ARG A 44 6.55 -12.11 8.38
C ARG A 44 5.09 -11.95 8.86
N ARG A 45 4.36 -10.98 8.30
CA ARG A 45 2.95 -10.68 8.57
C ARG A 45 2.05 -10.94 7.37
N VAL A 46 2.61 -11.45 6.27
CA VAL A 46 1.87 -11.91 5.10
C VAL A 46 1.63 -13.40 5.28
N TYR A 47 0.36 -13.80 5.28
CA TYR A 47 -0.08 -15.18 5.49
C TYR A 47 -0.76 -15.78 4.26
N VAL A 48 -0.67 -15.09 3.12
CA VAL A 48 -1.22 -15.53 1.85
C VAL A 48 -0.11 -16.01 0.93
N GLU A 49 -0.43 -16.91 0.02
CA GLU A 49 0.52 -17.41 -0.98
C GLU A 49 0.90 -16.33 -2.01
N PRO A 50 2.09 -16.41 -2.63
CA PRO A 50 2.45 -15.55 -3.75
C PRO A 50 1.39 -15.56 -4.86
N GLY A 51 1.02 -14.38 -5.35
CA GLY A 51 -0.02 -14.18 -6.36
C GLY A 51 -1.44 -14.03 -5.80
N ALA A 52 -1.69 -14.40 -4.54
CA ALA A 52 -2.98 -14.17 -3.89
C ALA A 52 -3.16 -12.70 -3.48
N TYR A 53 -4.41 -12.28 -3.26
CA TYR A 53 -4.71 -10.95 -2.73
C TYR A 53 -4.22 -10.81 -1.29
N LEU A 54 -3.64 -9.65 -0.97
CA LEU A 54 -3.22 -9.31 0.38
C LEU A 54 -4.45 -9.10 1.27
N THR A 55 -4.62 -9.97 2.27
CA THR A 55 -5.74 -9.95 3.21
C THR A 55 -5.27 -10.33 4.62
N GLY A 56 -6.18 -10.24 5.60
CA GLY A 56 -5.96 -10.70 6.98
C GLY A 56 -5.73 -9.58 7.99
N HIS A 57 -5.45 -9.94 9.23
CA HIS A 57 -5.40 -9.02 10.36
C HIS A 57 -4.43 -7.84 10.18
N TYR A 58 -3.30 -8.05 9.49
CA TYR A 58 -2.31 -7.00 9.23
C TYR A 58 -2.54 -6.22 7.93
N PHE A 59 -3.50 -6.65 7.10
CA PHE A 59 -3.94 -5.98 5.87
C PHE A 59 -5.48 -5.88 5.90
N PRO A 60 -6.04 -5.10 6.83
CA PRO A 60 -7.48 -5.04 7.02
C PRO A 60 -8.16 -4.29 5.87
N THR A 61 -9.40 -4.69 5.59
CA THR A 61 -10.30 -3.92 4.74
C THR A 61 -10.65 -2.61 5.41
N VAL A 62 -10.50 -1.50 4.69
CA VAL A 62 -10.81 -0.15 5.20
C VAL A 62 -12.31 0.13 5.09
N TRP A 63 -12.98 -0.46 4.08
CA TRP A 63 -14.40 -0.30 3.84
C TRP A 63 -15.03 -1.62 3.33
N ASP A 64 -15.83 -2.26 4.17
CA ASP A 64 -16.34 -3.64 3.97
C ASP A 64 -17.21 -3.84 2.71
N HIS A 65 -17.80 -2.76 2.20
CA HIS A 65 -18.66 -2.78 1.00
C HIS A 65 -18.14 -1.86 -0.12
N GLY A 66 -16.85 -1.55 -0.09
CA GLY A 66 -16.19 -0.84 -1.18
C GLY A 66 -15.96 -1.72 -2.41
N PRO A 67 -15.61 -1.12 -3.56
CA PRO A 67 -15.19 -1.88 -4.73
C PRO A 67 -13.90 -2.67 -4.43
N VAL A 68 -14.00 -4.00 -4.51
CA VAL A 68 -12.87 -4.93 -4.30
C VAL A 68 -12.25 -5.44 -5.59
N GLU A 69 -12.84 -5.09 -6.73
CA GLU A 69 -12.35 -5.40 -8.07
C GLU A 69 -11.86 -4.13 -8.77
N PRO A 70 -10.84 -4.24 -9.64
CA PRO A 70 -10.38 -3.12 -10.43
C PRO A 70 -11.52 -2.57 -11.31
N PRO A 71 -11.58 -1.25 -11.57
CA PRO A 71 -12.60 -0.71 -12.46
C PRO A 71 -12.46 -1.30 -13.86
N THR A 72 -13.59 -1.64 -14.49
CA THR A 72 -13.66 -2.34 -15.79
C THR A 72 -13.03 -1.59 -16.97
N HIS A 73 -12.68 -0.31 -16.83
CA HIS A 73 -11.97 0.45 -17.87
C HIS A 73 -10.44 0.36 -17.76
N TRP A 74 -9.90 -0.40 -16.79
CA TRP A 74 -8.46 -0.71 -16.66
C TRP A 74 -8.09 -2.07 -17.26
N THR A 75 -9.04 -2.79 -17.88
CA THR A 75 -8.81 -4.11 -18.48
C THR A 75 -8.44 -4.08 -19.96
N GLU A 76 -8.12 -2.91 -20.54
CA GLU A 76 -7.68 -2.82 -21.93
C GLU A 76 -6.19 -2.42 -22.05
N GLU A 77 -5.47 -3.37 -22.66
CA GLU A 77 -4.11 -3.43 -23.23
C GLU A 77 -2.85 -3.49 -22.34
N PRO A 78 -1.95 -4.46 -22.60
CA PRO A 78 -0.58 -4.47 -22.07
C PRO A 78 0.29 -3.46 -22.81
N ALA A 79 1.24 -2.86 -22.08
CA ALA A 79 2.43 -2.23 -22.66
C ALA A 79 3.49 -3.28 -23.04
#